data_AF-A0A5K0Y948-F1
#
_entry.id   AF-A0A5K0Y948-F1
#
_cell.length_a   1.000
_cell.length_b   1.000
_cell.length_c   1.000
_cell.angle_alpha   90.00
_cell.angle_beta   90.00
_cell.angle_gamma   90.00
#
_symmetry.space_group_name_H-M   'P 1'
#
loop_
_entity.id
_entity.type
_entity.pdbx_description
1 polymer ?
#
loop_
_entity_poly.entity_id
_entity_poly.type
_entity_poly.pdbx_seq_one_letter_code
_entity_poly.pdbx_strand_id
1 'polypeptide(L)'
;NYALCGAPKFHVPLCLNKTERQSKSNAARVIAACAIGGSAFVVIVCTLIGISFYRKRGMLKQPDEIERLRGITLRVSSYRELLHATSNFSNANFLGNESFGSVYKGILLDETAVAVK
;
A
#
# COMPACT_ATOMS: atom_id res chain seq x y z
N ASN A 1 50.22 -21.29 14.83
CA ASN A 1 50.53 -21.90 16.14
C ASN A 1 49.92 -21.06 17.26
N TYR A 2 48.63 -21.26 17.54
CA TYR A 2 47.91 -20.59 18.64
C TYR A 2 47.92 -21.40 19.95
N ALA A 3 48.73 -22.46 19.99
CA ALA A 3 48.68 -23.49 21.04
C ALA A 3 49.52 -23.16 22.30
N LEU A 4 50.12 -21.97 22.39
CA LEU A 4 51.06 -21.59 23.46
C LEU A 4 50.78 -20.20 24.09
N CYS A 5 49.66 -19.55 23.76
CA CYS A 5 49.29 -18.26 24.36
C CYS A 5 48.22 -18.45 25.45
N GLY A 6 48.24 -17.62 26.50
CA GLY A 6 47.36 -17.83 27.66
C GLY A 6 47.44 -16.73 28.72
N ALA A 7 46.92 -17.01 29.91
CA ALA A 7 46.88 -16.02 31.00
C ALA A 7 48.30 -15.71 31.54
N PRO A 8 48.62 -14.45 31.85
CA PRO A 8 49.96 -14.02 32.26
C PRO A 8 50.44 -14.66 33.58
N LYS A 9 49.51 -15.20 34.38
CA LYS A 9 49.81 -15.99 35.59
C LYS A 9 50.62 -17.26 35.32
N PHE A 10 50.71 -17.70 34.06
CA PHE A 10 51.48 -18.87 33.64
C PHE A 10 52.73 -18.54 32.81
N HIS A 11 53.21 -17.28 32.83
CA HIS A 11 54.42 -16.85 32.10
C HIS A 11 54.39 -17.14 30.58
N VAL A 12 53.20 -17.23 29.99
CA VAL A 12 53.00 -17.38 28.54
C VAL A 12 52.58 -16.04 27.90
N PRO A 13 52.92 -15.79 26.62
CA PRO A 13 52.48 -14.58 25.93
C PRO A 13 50.95 -14.54 25.82
N LEU A 14 50.36 -13.37 26.03
CA LEU A 14 48.91 -13.17 25.91
C LEU A 14 48.44 -13.45 24.49
N CYS A 15 47.34 -14.19 24.36
CA CYS A 15 46.68 -14.35 23.07
C CYS A 15 46.14 -13.00 22.60
N LEU A 16 46.80 -12.39 21.63
CA LEU A 16 46.26 -11.21 20.98
C LEU A 16 45.12 -11.66 20.06
N ASN A 17 43.88 -11.51 20.52
CA ASN A 17 42.69 -11.77 19.72
C ASN A 17 42.59 -10.74 18.58
N LYS A 18 43.14 -11.10 17.42
CA LYS A 18 43.09 -10.31 16.18
C LYS A 18 41.64 -9.95 15.80
N THR A 19 40.69 -10.80 16.15
CA THR A 19 39.23 -10.63 15.97
C THR A 19 38.68 -9.41 16.72
N GLU A 20 39.18 -9.11 17.91
CA GLU A 20 38.72 -7.98 18.73
C GLU A 20 39.30 -6.65 18.21
N ARG A 21 40.58 -6.65 17.82
CA ARG A 21 41.26 -5.47 17.25
C ARG A 21 40.71 -5.11 15.86
N GLN A 22 40.34 -6.11 15.06
CA GLN A 22 39.71 -5.94 13.74
C GLN A 22 38.22 -5.56 13.86
N SER A 23 37.49 -6.10 14.83
CA SER A 23 36.13 -5.65 15.18
C SER A 23 36.12 -4.19 15.63
N LYS A 24 37.06 -3.79 16.49
CA LYS A 24 37.19 -2.42 16.98
C LYS A 24 37.59 -1.42 15.88
N SER A 25 38.46 -1.81 14.93
CA SER A 25 38.83 -0.96 13.79
C SER A 25 37.73 -0.87 12.73
N ASN A 26 36.98 -1.95 12.49
CA ASN A 26 35.81 -1.93 11.62
C ASN A 26 34.69 -1.11 12.23
N ALA A 27 34.43 -1.24 13.54
CA ALA A 27 33.48 -0.39 14.27
C ALA A 27 33.90 1.08 14.22
N ALA A 28 35.19 1.39 14.43
CA ALA A 28 35.70 2.75 14.31
C ALA A 28 35.57 3.32 12.88
N ARG A 29 35.80 2.50 11.84
CA ARG A 29 35.58 2.90 10.43
C ARG A 29 34.11 3.11 10.11
N VAL A 30 33.21 2.28 10.62
CA VAL A 30 31.76 2.44 10.46
C VAL A 30 31.28 3.70 11.19
N ILE A 31 31.74 3.94 12.42
CA ILE A 31 31.42 5.16 13.18
C ILE A 31 31.93 6.41 12.46
N ALA A 32 33.16 6.38 11.93
CA ALA A 32 33.72 7.48 11.14
C ALA A 32 32.94 7.71 9.82
N ALA A 33 32.50 6.65 9.15
CA ALA A 33 31.66 6.75 7.96
C ALA A 33 30.25 7.31 8.27
N CYS A 34 29.66 6.92 9.40
CA CYS A 34 28.39 7.46 9.90
C CYS A 34 28.51 8.94 10.32
N ALA A 35 29.66 9.37 10.84
CA ALA A 35 29.87 10.75 11.28
C ALA A 35 29.88 11.77 10.13
N ILE A 36 30.27 11.36 8.91
CA ILE A 36 30.48 12.28 7.78
C ILE A 36 29.24 12.35 6.86
N GLY A 37 28.41 11.30 6.80
CA GLY A 37 27.20 11.30 5.94
C GLY A 37 26.01 10.48 6.47
N GLY A 38 26.15 9.87 7.65
CA GLY A 38 25.11 9.03 8.24
C GLY A 38 23.95 9.81 8.82
N SER A 39 24.12 11.09 9.16
CA SER A 39 23.06 11.91 9.76
C SER A 39 21.86 12.06 8.83
N ALA A 40 22.09 12.41 7.56
CA ALA A 40 21.03 12.53 6.57
C ALA A 40 20.36 11.18 6.27
N PHE A 41 21.15 10.11 6.12
CA PHE A 41 20.60 8.78 5.84
C PHE A 41 19.75 8.25 7.01
N VAL A 42 20.21 8.43 8.26
CA VAL A 42 19.44 8.04 9.45
C VAL A 42 18.16 8.85 9.54
N VAL A 43 18.21 10.17 9.31
CA VAL A 43 16.99 11.01 9.29
C VAL A 43 16.02 10.55 8.21
N ILE A 44 16.49 10.26 6.99
CA ILE A 44 15.66 9.75 5.88
C ILE A 44 15.04 8.40 6.23
N VAL A 45 15.81 7.47 6.81
CA VAL A 45 15.28 6.15 7.22
C VAL A 45 14.24 6.31 8.34
N CYS A 46 14.51 7.16 9.34
CA CYS A 46 13.57 7.45 10.42
C CYS A 46 12.27 8.10 9.91
N THR A 47 12.36 9.04 8.97
CA THR A 47 11.16 9.69 8.39
C THR A 47 10.35 8.70 7.55
N LEU A 48 11.00 7.86 6.72
CA LEU A 48 10.32 6.81 5.95
C LEU A 48 9.61 5.78 6.83
N ILE A 49 10.26 5.35 7.92
CA ILE A 49 9.65 4.43 8.90
C ILE A 49 8.47 5.11 9.60
N GLY A 50 8.64 6.35 10.05
CA GLY A 50 7.57 7.15 10.67
C GLY A 50 6.36 7.26 9.76
N ILE A 51 6.54 7.74 8.52
CA ILE A 51 5.49 7.86 7.51
C ILE A 51 4.82 6.50 7.26
N SER A 52 5.59 5.42 7.13
CA SER A 52 5.03 4.08 6.93
C SER A 52 4.18 3.63 8.11
N PHE A 53 4.59 3.92 9.35
CA PHE A 53 3.84 3.58 10.55
C PHE A 53 2.56 4.42 10.66
N TYR A 54 2.63 5.72 10.37
CA TYR A 54 1.47 6.62 10.34
C TYR A 54 0.47 6.22 9.25
N ARG A 55 0.96 5.89 8.04
CA ARG A 55 0.11 5.39 6.94
C ARG A 55 -0.52 4.06 7.29
N LYS A 56 0.22 3.09 7.85
CA LYS A 56 -0.36 1.80 8.29
C LYS A 56 -1.39 1.97 9.40
N ARG A 57 -1.16 2.89 10.35
CA ARG A 57 -2.14 3.22 11.40
C ARG A 57 -3.36 3.98 10.87
N GLY A 58 -3.20 4.79 9.82
CA GLY A 58 -4.30 5.44 9.10
C GLY A 58 -5.10 4.49 8.21
N MET A 59 -4.45 3.49 7.61
CA MET A 59 -5.09 2.46 6.78
C MET A 59 -5.87 1.43 7.62
N LEU A 60 -5.51 1.23 8.90
CA LEU A 60 -6.34 0.47 9.84
C LEU A 60 -7.63 1.20 10.27
N LYS A 61 -7.85 2.42 9.77
CA LYS A 61 -9.06 3.21 9.97
C LYS A 61 -9.83 3.47 8.67
N GLN A 62 -9.76 2.59 7.68
CA GLN A 62 -10.67 2.66 6.52
C GLN A 62 -11.84 1.68 6.65
N PRO A 63 -13.05 2.19 6.92
CA PRO A 63 -14.30 1.67 6.36
C PRO A 63 -14.50 2.03 4.86
N ASP A 64 -13.48 2.61 4.20
CA ASP A 64 -13.66 3.43 2.99
C ASP A 64 -13.45 2.66 1.66
N GLU A 65 -12.89 1.44 1.69
CA GLU A 65 -12.86 0.58 0.50
C GLU A 65 -14.26 0.10 0.11
N ILE A 66 -15.18 -0.04 1.07
CA ILE A 66 -16.58 -0.42 0.83
C ILE A 66 -17.33 0.72 0.12
N GLU A 67 -16.99 1.98 0.41
CA GLU A 67 -17.65 3.15 -0.18
C GLU A 67 -17.19 3.40 -1.62
N ARG A 68 -15.90 3.18 -1.93
CA ARG A 68 -15.43 3.13 -3.32
C ARG A 68 -16.00 1.93 -4.08
N LEU A 69 -16.19 0.78 -3.43
CA LEU A 69 -16.88 -0.38 -4.03
C LEU A 69 -18.35 -0.09 -4.34
N ARG A 70 -19.05 0.69 -3.50
CA ARG A 70 -20.45 1.10 -3.75
C ARG A 70 -20.60 2.08 -4.91
N GLY A 71 -19.57 2.90 -5.20
CA GLY A 71 -19.48 3.63 -6.47
C GLY A 71 -19.20 2.74 -7.68
N ILE A 72 -18.72 1.51 -7.45
CA ILE A 72 -18.35 0.49 -8.45
C ILE A 72 -19.41 -0.60 -8.59
N THR A 73 -20.44 -0.66 -7.74
CA THR A 73 -21.59 -1.56 -7.92
C THR A 73 -22.46 -1.07 -9.07
N LEU A 74 -21.96 -1.24 -10.30
CA LEU A 74 -22.75 -1.29 -11.51
C LEU A 74 -23.85 -2.31 -11.24
N ARG A 75 -25.08 -1.82 -11.04
CA ARG A 75 -26.25 -2.68 -10.98
C ARG A 75 -26.37 -3.34 -12.35
N VAL A 76 -26.02 -4.62 -12.42
CA VAL A 76 -26.15 -5.41 -13.64
C VAL A 76 -27.62 -5.80 -13.77
N SER A 77 -28.40 -4.95 -14.46
CA SER A 77 -29.77 -5.26 -14.81
C SER A 77 -29.82 -6.17 -16.04
N SER A 78 -30.73 -7.14 -16.02
CA SER A 78 -30.92 -8.03 -17.17
C SER A 78 -31.62 -7.29 -18.30
N TYR A 79 -31.39 -7.70 -19.56
CA TYR A 79 -32.12 -7.12 -20.69
C TYR A 79 -33.63 -7.22 -20.53
N ARG A 80 -34.14 -8.33 -19.98
CA ARG A 80 -35.58 -8.50 -19.70
C ARG A 80 -36.12 -7.51 -18.67
N GLU A 81 -35.32 -7.20 -17.65
CA GLU A 81 -35.66 -6.19 -16.65
C GLU A 81 -35.76 -4.80 -17.29
N LEU A 82 -34.77 -4.44 -18.12
CA LEU A 82 -34.78 -3.16 -18.85
C LEU A 82 -35.92 -3.08 -19.87
N LEU A 83 -36.21 -4.19 -20.55
CA LEU A 83 -37.32 -4.30 -21.50
C LEU A 83 -38.65 -4.07 -20.80
N HIS A 84 -38.86 -4.70 -19.64
CA HIS A 84 -40.06 -4.48 -18.83
C HIS A 84 -40.12 -3.05 -18.29
N ALA A 85 -39.01 -2.55 -17.75
CA ALA A 85 -38.90 -1.20 -17.18
C ALA A 85 -39.24 -0.11 -18.21
N THR A 86 -38.86 -0.30 -19.47
CA THR A 86 -39.09 0.65 -20.58
C THR A 86 -40.36 0.36 -21.38
N SER A 87 -41.17 -0.63 -20.97
CA SER A 87 -42.35 -1.08 -21.72
C SER A 87 -42.03 -1.44 -23.18
N ASN A 88 -41.02 -2.30 -23.37
CA ASN A 88 -40.47 -2.70 -24.66
C ASN A 88 -39.91 -1.53 -25.48
N PHE A 89 -39.21 -0.58 -24.86
CA PHE A 89 -38.70 0.62 -25.53
C PHE A 89 -39.80 1.40 -26.27
N SER A 90 -40.97 1.53 -25.65
CA SER A 90 -42.12 2.24 -26.23
C SER A 90 -41.78 3.71 -26.49
N ASN A 91 -42.31 4.26 -27.58
CA ASN A 91 -42.15 5.68 -27.92
C ASN A 91 -42.76 6.62 -26.86
N ALA A 92 -43.73 6.13 -26.06
CA ALA A 92 -44.27 6.86 -24.91
C ALA A 92 -43.21 7.15 -23.83
N ASN A 93 -42.14 6.36 -23.79
CA ASN A 93 -41.02 6.49 -22.87
C ASN A 93 -39.78 7.12 -23.54
N PHE A 94 -39.85 7.56 -24.79
CA PHE A 94 -38.71 8.17 -25.47
C PHE A 94 -38.36 9.53 -24.85
N LEU A 95 -37.08 9.70 -24.50
CA LEU A 95 -36.56 10.94 -23.91
C LEU A 95 -35.78 11.77 -24.94
N GLY A 96 -35.15 11.12 -25.92
CA GLY A 96 -34.37 11.82 -26.93
C GLY A 96 -33.38 10.90 -27.64
N ASN A 97 -32.77 11.41 -28.70
CA ASN A 97 -31.71 10.72 -29.42
C ASN A 97 -30.44 11.56 -29.35
N GLU A 98 -29.32 10.92 -29.01
CA GLU A 98 -27.99 11.53 -28.99
C GLU A 98 -27.11 10.85 -30.05
N SER A 99 -25.89 11.32 -30.28
CA SER A 99 -24.93 10.70 -31.22
C SER A 99 -24.64 9.22 -30.92
N PHE A 100 -24.91 8.78 -29.70
CA PHE A 100 -24.65 7.43 -29.21
C PHE A 100 -25.91 6.58 -29.06
N GLY A 101 -27.07 7.04 -29.56
CA GLY A 101 -28.32 6.27 -29.58
C GLY A 101 -29.50 6.94 -28.86
N SER A 102 -30.61 6.20 -28.83
CA SER A 102 -31.88 6.63 -28.25
C SER A 102 -31.94 6.37 -26.75
N VAL A 103 -32.42 7.35 -26.01
CA VAL A 103 -32.60 7.26 -24.55
C VAL A 103 -34.08 7.12 -24.23
N TYR A 104 -34.41 6.16 -23.37
CA TYR A 104 -35.77 5.87 -22.91
C TYR A 104 -35.89 5.95 -21.39
N LYS A 105 -37.02 6.43 -20.91
CA LYS A 105 -37.42 6.38 -19.51
C LYS A 105 -37.79 4.93 -19.14
N GLY A 106 -37.29 4.46 -18.01
CA GLY A 106 -37.68 3.17 -17.43
C GLY A 106 -37.95 3.27 -15.94
N ILE A 107 -38.79 2.38 -15.43
CA ILE A 107 -39.03 2.20 -13.99
C ILE A 107 -38.65 0.76 -13.61
N LEU A 108 -37.66 0.60 -12.73
CA LEU A 108 -37.25 -0.73 -12.25
C LEU A 108 -38.25 -1.32 -11.25
N LEU A 109 -38.06 -2.59 -10.87
CA LEU A 109 -38.91 -3.29 -9.90
C LEU A 109 -38.92 -2.65 -8.51
N ASP A 110 -37.85 -1.96 -8.15
CA ASP A 110 -37.71 -1.16 -6.93
C ASP A 110 -38.27 0.26 -7.08
N GLU A 111 -39.10 0.51 -8.09
CA GLU A 111 -39.73 1.80 -8.42
C GLU A 111 -38.75 2.93 -8.75
N THR A 112 -37.46 2.63 -8.84
CA THR A 112 -36.43 3.58 -9.24
C THR A 112 -36.62 3.98 -10.70
N ALA A 113 -36.75 5.28 -10.96
CA ALA A 113 -36.77 5.83 -12.31
C ALA A 113 -35.36 5.94 -12.89
N VAL A 114 -35.18 5.47 -14.12
CA VAL A 114 -33.89 5.49 -14.83
C VAL A 114 -34.04 5.95 -16.28
N ALA A 115 -32.91 6.36 -16.86
CA ALA A 115 -32.75 6.56 -18.29
C ALA A 115 -31.93 5.39 -18.86
N VAL A 116 -32.52 4.63 -19.77
CA VAL A 116 -31.89 3.51 -20.48
C VAL A 116 -31.42 4.02 -21.83
N LYS A 117 -30.15 3.79 -22.15
CA LYS A 117 -29.50 4.14 -23.42
C LYS A 117 -28.98 2.89 -24.10
#